data_AF-A0A0A0BK60-F1
#
_entry.id   AF-A0A0A0BK60-F1
#
_cell.length_a   1.000
_cell.length_b   1.000
_cell.length_c   1.000
_cell.angle_alpha   90.00
_cell.angle_beta   90.00
_cell.angle_gamma   90.00
#
_symmetry.space_group_name_H-M   'P 1'
#
loop_
_entity.id
_entity.type
_entity.pdbx_description
1 polymer ?
#
loop_
_entity_poly.entity_id
_entity_poly.type
_entity_poly.pdbx_seq_one_letter_code
_entity_poly.pdbx_strand_id
1 'polypeptide(L)'
;PVLVRVLEREVRAEVAAAQGATRRVLAHAAAGLDELETWQAASGSVDLQSGLALHGRGLVLEGIRAAVSTRDPARVLEWSERARGLASRVAPLRPPSDPATAADLTELRRLRLLGTPGAGPGGRREAVLRAAVLRDAVRRRGWEREGHGVVGTVPSLDDVVPALAATDADLVTYLWSGDRLTALVVSGRAHLVDLGPWAPVRALLDGLLADLDAAGADLPAPLAAVVAGALDERLTRLDAVLGLPVARLLRRDRAVLTVPGALAGVPWDALDTFRGR
;
A
#
# COMPACT_ATOMS: atom_id res chain seq x y z
N PRO A 1 12.44 25.74 -4.59
CA PRO A 1 11.34 24.82 -5.01
C PRO A 1 11.21 23.65 -4.02
N VAL A 2 9.99 23.19 -3.70
CA VAL A 2 9.80 22.09 -2.73
C VAL A 2 10.56 20.82 -3.12
N LEU A 3 10.56 20.49 -4.41
CA LEU A 3 11.21 19.29 -4.93
C LEU A 3 12.72 19.28 -4.64
N VAL A 4 13.39 20.42 -4.80
CA VAL A 4 14.83 20.55 -4.53
C VAL A 4 15.13 20.27 -3.06
N ARG A 5 14.27 20.76 -2.14
CA ARG A 5 14.46 20.52 -0.71
C ARG A 5 14.16 19.07 -0.33
N VAL A 6 13.11 18.47 -0.88
CA VAL A 6 12.79 17.04 -0.68
C VAL A 6 13.96 16.15 -1.15
N LEU A 7 14.50 16.43 -2.34
CA LEU A 7 15.69 15.75 -2.87
C LEU A 7 16.92 15.96 -1.99
N GLU A 8 17.16 17.19 -1.53
CA GLU A 8 18.25 17.47 -0.59
C GLU A 8 18.11 16.67 0.70
N ARG A 9 16.88 16.54 1.23
CA ARG A 9 16.60 15.72 2.42
C ARG A 9 16.84 14.25 2.17
N GLU A 10 16.48 13.75 0.99
CA GLU A 10 16.68 12.36 0.57
C GLU A 10 18.18 12.05 0.53
N VAL A 11 18.97 12.86 -0.17
CA VAL A 11 20.44 12.72 -0.23
C VAL A 11 21.07 12.82 1.16
N ARG A 12 20.62 13.74 2.02
CA ARG A 12 21.12 13.85 3.40
C ARG A 12 20.78 12.61 4.24
N ALA A 13 19.61 12.02 4.04
CA ALA A 13 19.23 10.78 4.70
C ALA A 13 20.11 9.60 4.22
N GLU A 14 20.37 9.49 2.92
CA GLU A 14 21.28 8.48 2.35
C GLU A 14 22.71 8.63 2.87
N VAL A 15 23.25 9.85 2.89
CA VAL A 15 24.58 10.13 3.45
C VAL A 15 24.65 9.75 4.93
N ALA A 16 23.62 10.10 5.70
CA ALA A 16 23.54 9.72 7.11
C ALA A 16 23.44 8.19 7.29
N ALA A 17 22.74 7.49 6.39
CA ALA A 17 22.62 6.05 6.40
C ALA A 17 23.97 5.37 6.12
N ALA A 18 24.71 5.86 5.11
CA ALA A 18 26.07 5.40 4.81
C ALA A 18 27.05 5.61 5.98
N GLN A 19 26.78 6.60 6.84
CA GLN A 19 27.56 6.88 8.06
C GLN A 19 27.08 6.11 9.31
N GLY A 20 26.01 5.30 9.20
CA GLY A 20 25.41 4.61 10.35
C GLY A 20 24.73 5.55 11.35
N ALA A 21 24.41 6.78 10.95
CA ALA A 21 23.85 7.80 11.83
C ALA A 21 22.31 7.74 11.87
N THR A 22 21.74 6.66 12.42
CA THR A 22 20.29 6.37 12.42
C THR A 22 19.42 7.56 12.84
N ARG A 23 19.80 8.30 13.89
CA ARG A 23 19.05 9.49 14.34
C ARG A 23 18.99 10.58 13.27
N ARG A 24 20.07 10.78 12.51
CA ARG A 24 20.11 11.77 11.42
C ARG A 24 19.30 11.30 10.22
N VAL A 25 19.32 10.00 9.89
CA VAL A 25 18.46 9.43 8.85
C VAL A 25 17.00 9.75 9.14
N LEU A 26 16.53 9.40 10.35
CA LEU A 26 15.15 9.65 10.77
C LEU A 26 14.79 11.14 10.73
N ALA A 27 15.69 12.02 11.19
CA ALA A 27 15.44 13.47 11.20
C ALA A 27 15.36 14.06 9.77
N HIS A 28 16.25 13.66 8.86
CA HIS A 28 16.22 14.12 7.48
C HIS A 28 15.01 13.57 6.73
N ALA A 29 14.71 12.29 6.91
CA ALA A 29 13.57 11.63 6.29
C ALA A 29 12.24 12.23 6.77
N ALA A 30 12.06 12.42 8.08
CA ALA A 30 10.85 13.05 8.64
C ALA A 30 10.68 14.48 8.13
N ALA A 31 11.73 15.31 8.19
CA ALA A 31 11.66 16.68 7.68
C ALA A 31 11.30 16.74 6.18
N GLY A 32 11.81 15.80 5.37
CA GLY A 32 11.44 15.73 3.95
C GLY A 32 9.98 15.35 3.72
N LEU A 33 9.44 14.42 4.53
CA LEU A 33 8.03 14.02 4.48
C LEU A 33 7.10 15.13 4.97
N ASP A 34 7.47 15.85 6.03
CA ASP A 34 6.70 16.98 6.57
C ASP A 34 6.67 18.14 5.55
N GLU A 35 7.79 18.40 4.85
CA GLU A 35 7.86 19.38 3.76
C GLU A 35 6.97 19.00 2.58
N LEU A 36 6.95 17.70 2.23
CA LEU A 36 6.08 17.15 1.18
C LEU A 36 4.61 17.28 1.57
N GLU A 37 4.26 16.92 2.80
CA GLU A 37 2.91 17.02 3.34
C GLU A 37 2.40 18.46 3.35
N THR A 38 3.21 19.39 3.86
CA THR A 38 2.86 20.82 3.91
C THR A 38 2.58 21.36 2.52
N TRP A 39 3.41 21.00 1.54
CA TRP A 39 3.21 21.44 0.16
C TRP A 39 2.01 20.76 -0.50
N GLN A 40 1.76 19.47 -0.24
CA GLN A 40 0.58 18.76 -0.76
C GLN A 40 -0.72 19.36 -0.22
N ALA A 41 -0.77 19.71 1.07
CA ALA A 41 -1.90 20.40 1.68
C ALA A 41 -2.17 21.78 1.05
N ALA A 42 -1.12 22.46 0.58
CA ALA A 42 -1.20 23.74 -0.11
C ALA A 42 -1.48 23.62 -1.63
N SER A 43 -1.44 22.41 -2.22
CA SER A 43 -1.46 22.18 -3.66
C SER A 43 -2.70 21.39 -4.12
N GLY A 44 -3.57 22.04 -4.90
CA GLY A 44 -4.76 21.42 -5.51
C GLY A 44 -4.49 20.62 -6.80
N SER A 45 -3.24 20.45 -7.23
CA SER A 45 -2.91 19.82 -8.53
C SER A 45 -2.45 18.37 -8.39
N VAL A 46 -3.24 17.44 -8.93
CA VAL A 46 -3.00 15.98 -8.93
C VAL A 46 -1.74 15.57 -9.72
N ASP A 47 -1.41 16.27 -10.81
CA ASP A 47 -0.22 15.99 -11.63
C ASP A 47 1.08 16.33 -10.87
N LEU A 48 1.03 17.42 -10.10
CA LEU A 48 2.10 17.87 -9.22
C LEU A 48 2.27 16.91 -8.01
N GLN A 49 1.18 16.30 -7.53
CA GLN A 49 1.22 15.28 -6.47
C GLN A 49 1.90 13.97 -6.94
N SER A 50 1.78 13.61 -8.22
CA SER A 50 2.31 12.34 -8.77
C SER A 50 3.84 12.34 -8.91
N GLY A 51 4.45 13.45 -9.34
CA GLY A 51 5.91 13.56 -9.47
C GLY A 51 6.65 13.59 -8.12
N LEU A 52 6.02 14.17 -7.09
CA LEU A 52 6.60 14.28 -5.75
C LEU A 52 6.42 13.02 -4.90
N ALA A 53 5.38 12.21 -5.16
CA ALA A 53 5.23 10.90 -4.53
C ALA A 53 6.41 9.96 -4.82
N LEU A 54 7.07 10.10 -5.99
CA LEU A 54 8.26 9.34 -6.34
C LEU A 54 9.44 9.64 -5.41
N HIS A 55 9.64 10.92 -5.06
CA HIS A 55 10.72 11.36 -4.16
C HIS A 55 10.39 11.14 -2.68
N GLY A 56 9.10 11.13 -2.31
CA GLY A 56 8.67 10.69 -0.99
C GLY A 56 9.01 9.22 -0.71
N ARG A 57 9.12 8.38 -1.75
CA ARG A 57 9.40 6.95 -1.60
C ARG A 57 10.78 6.67 -1.01
N GLY A 58 11.83 7.36 -1.46
CA GLY A 58 13.18 7.14 -0.92
C GLY A 58 13.27 7.52 0.56
N LEU A 59 12.70 8.67 0.92
CA LEU A 59 12.58 9.11 2.32
C LEU A 59 11.84 8.08 3.19
N VAL A 60 10.73 7.52 2.70
CA VAL A 60 9.98 6.47 3.41
C VAL A 60 10.83 5.21 3.57
N LEU A 61 11.52 4.75 2.52
CA LEU A 61 12.34 3.54 2.59
C LEU A 61 13.52 3.67 3.55
N GLU A 62 14.26 4.78 3.49
CA GLU A 62 15.36 5.05 4.43
C GLU A 62 14.85 5.21 5.86
N GLY A 63 13.72 5.89 6.03
CA GLY A 63 13.08 6.07 7.33
C GLY A 63 12.60 4.75 7.95
N ILE A 64 11.95 3.87 7.18
CA ILE A 64 11.55 2.52 7.63
C ILE A 64 12.79 1.70 8.01
N ARG A 65 13.83 1.68 7.17
CA ARG A 65 15.09 0.98 7.49
C ARG A 65 15.69 1.47 8.81
N ALA A 66 15.80 2.79 8.96
CA ALA A 66 16.31 3.40 10.17
C ALA A 66 15.45 3.05 11.39
N ALA A 67 14.12 3.13 11.28
CA ALA A 67 13.19 2.84 12.37
C ALA A 67 13.23 1.36 12.80
N VAL A 68 13.29 0.42 11.86
CA VAL A 68 13.43 -1.01 12.17
C VAL A 68 14.76 -1.27 12.88
N SER A 69 15.85 -0.62 12.47
CA SER A 69 17.17 -0.80 13.11
C SER A 69 17.23 -0.34 14.57
N THR A 70 16.36 0.57 15.01
CA THR A 70 16.32 0.98 16.42
C THR A 70 15.69 -0.07 17.33
N ARG A 71 14.98 -1.07 16.76
CA ARG A 71 14.16 -2.06 17.49
C ARG A 71 13.18 -1.44 18.49
N ASP A 72 12.74 -0.22 18.21
CA ASP A 72 11.81 0.56 19.03
C ASP A 72 10.41 0.45 18.41
N PRO A 73 9.47 -0.30 19.03
CA PRO A 73 8.15 -0.52 18.45
C PRO A 73 7.35 0.76 18.22
N ALA A 74 7.51 1.77 19.08
CA ALA A 74 6.81 3.05 18.94
C ALA A 74 7.27 3.76 17.66
N ARG A 75 8.58 3.73 17.40
CA ARG A 75 9.18 4.31 16.20
C ARG A 75 8.82 3.56 14.93
N VAL A 76 8.77 2.23 15.00
CA VAL A 76 8.34 1.42 13.86
C VAL A 76 6.87 1.69 13.52
N LEU A 77 6.00 1.80 14.53
CA LEU A 77 4.61 2.20 14.32
C LEU A 77 4.56 3.58 13.66
N GLU A 78 5.22 4.58 14.24
CA GLU A 78 5.25 5.94 13.72
C GLU A 78 5.67 6.00 12.24
N TRP A 79 6.71 5.25 11.86
CA TRP A 79 7.17 5.19 10.47
C TRP A 79 6.25 4.40 9.54
N SER A 80 5.54 3.39 10.05
CA SER A 80 4.49 2.72 9.29
C SER A 80 3.32 3.65 8.97
N GLU A 81 2.93 4.49 9.95
CA GLU A 81 1.86 5.48 9.81
C GLU A 81 2.26 6.61 8.88
N ARG A 82 3.51 7.10 8.94
CA ARG A 82 4.04 8.07 7.97
C ARG A 82 4.03 7.51 6.55
N ALA A 83 4.49 6.27 6.36
CA ALA A 83 4.46 5.61 5.06
C ALA A 83 3.02 5.46 4.54
N ARG A 84 2.07 5.10 5.41
CA ARG A 84 0.66 5.01 5.05
C ARG A 84 0.08 6.39 4.73
N GLY A 85 0.46 7.42 5.48
CA GLY A 85 0.07 8.81 5.24
C GLY A 85 0.50 9.29 3.85
N LEU A 86 1.64 8.84 3.32
CA LEU A 86 2.03 9.13 1.94
C LEU A 86 1.17 8.36 0.92
N ALA A 87 0.84 7.10 1.20
CA ALA A 87 0.10 6.22 0.28
C ALA A 87 -1.42 6.48 0.26
N SER A 88 -2.03 6.82 1.40
CA SER A 88 -3.48 7.01 1.59
C SER A 88 -4.02 8.36 1.11
N ARG A 89 -3.12 9.26 0.68
CA ARG A 89 -3.45 10.60 0.18
C ARG A 89 -3.71 10.66 -1.33
N VAL A 90 -3.60 9.52 -2.02
CA VAL A 90 -4.38 9.31 -3.25
C VAL A 90 -5.82 9.10 -2.78
N ALA A 91 -6.66 10.14 -2.93
CA ALA A 91 -8.04 10.11 -2.46
C ALA A 91 -8.70 8.76 -2.80
N PRO A 92 -9.29 8.05 -1.83
CA PRO A 92 -10.05 6.84 -2.14
C PRO A 92 -11.07 7.19 -3.21
N LEU A 93 -11.15 6.36 -4.27
CA LEU A 93 -12.11 6.50 -5.37
C LEU A 93 -13.53 6.30 -4.83
N ARG A 94 -14.04 7.23 -4.02
CA ARG A 94 -15.47 7.41 -3.86
C ARG A 94 -16.01 7.77 -5.24
N PRO A 95 -17.20 7.28 -5.62
CA PRO A 95 -17.91 7.82 -6.76
C PRO A 95 -17.89 9.35 -6.64
N PRO A 96 -17.42 10.08 -7.66
CA PRO A 96 -17.43 11.53 -7.62
C PRO A 96 -18.84 11.99 -7.25
N SER A 97 -18.97 12.93 -6.29
CA SER A 97 -20.26 13.51 -5.94
C SER A 97 -20.86 14.34 -7.09
N ASP A 98 -20.05 14.68 -8.10
CA ASP A 98 -20.51 15.23 -9.37
C ASP A 98 -21.04 14.12 -10.29
N PRO A 99 -22.34 14.16 -10.64
CA PRO A 99 -22.96 13.20 -11.55
C PRO A 99 -22.28 13.14 -12.91
N ALA A 100 -21.70 14.24 -13.41
CA ALA A 100 -21.05 14.28 -14.72
C ALA A 100 -19.71 13.53 -14.72
N THR A 101 -18.87 13.73 -13.69
CA THR A 101 -17.62 12.96 -13.53
C THR A 101 -17.89 11.48 -13.26
N ALA A 102 -18.95 11.16 -12.50
CA ALA A 102 -19.37 9.76 -12.28
C ALA A 102 -19.81 9.08 -13.59
N ALA A 103 -20.55 9.78 -14.45
CA ALA A 103 -20.95 9.28 -15.77
C ALA A 103 -19.75 9.05 -16.69
N ASP A 104 -18.80 9.99 -16.75
CA ASP A 104 -17.59 9.85 -17.57
C ASP A 104 -16.71 8.66 -17.12
N LEU A 105 -16.55 8.47 -15.80
CA LEU A 105 -15.80 7.33 -15.25
C LEU A 105 -16.49 6.00 -15.53
N THR A 106 -17.83 5.97 -15.49
CA THR A 106 -18.63 4.79 -15.82
C THR A 106 -18.45 4.43 -17.29
N GLU A 107 -18.47 5.41 -18.20
CA GLU A 107 -18.24 5.16 -19.63
C GLU A 107 -16.79 4.73 -19.91
N LEU A 108 -15.80 5.28 -19.20
CA LEU A 108 -14.41 4.80 -19.28
C LEU A 108 -14.28 3.34 -18.83
N ARG A 109 -14.98 2.92 -17.77
CA ARG A 109 -15.02 1.52 -17.34
C ARG A 109 -15.69 0.63 -18.39
N ARG A 110 -16.80 1.09 -18.99
CA ARG A 110 -17.50 0.39 -20.08
C ARG A 110 -16.56 0.14 -21.26
N LEU A 111 -15.88 1.19 -21.73
CA LEU A 111 -14.93 1.12 -22.85
C LEU A 111 -13.72 0.22 -22.55
N ARG A 112 -13.32 0.08 -21.27
CA ARG A 112 -12.18 -0.75 -20.85
C ARG A 112 -12.53 -2.22 -20.63
N LEU A 113 -13.67 -2.50 -20.00
CA LEU A 113 -14.08 -3.86 -19.63
C LEU A 113 -14.81 -4.59 -20.75
N LEU A 114 -15.67 -3.88 -21.48
CA LEU A 114 -16.52 -4.49 -22.51
C LEU A 114 -15.97 -4.28 -23.92
N GLY A 115 -14.92 -3.46 -24.06
CA GLY A 115 -14.45 -3.00 -25.36
C GLY A 115 -15.57 -2.33 -26.15
N THR A 116 -15.53 -2.47 -27.47
CA THR A 116 -16.63 -2.07 -28.36
C THR A 116 -17.10 -3.33 -29.10
N PRO A 117 -18.06 -4.10 -28.55
CA PRO A 117 -18.49 -5.37 -29.14
C PRO A 117 -18.96 -5.18 -30.58
N GLY A 118 -18.41 -5.96 -31.51
CA GLY A 118 -18.75 -5.88 -32.94
C GLY A 118 -18.09 -4.73 -33.72
N ALA A 119 -17.19 -3.95 -33.11
CA ALA A 119 -16.55 -2.83 -33.80
C ALA A 119 -15.43 -3.28 -34.75
N GLY A 120 -15.57 -2.89 -36.03
CA GLY A 120 -14.47 -2.93 -36.99
C GLY A 120 -13.32 -1.97 -36.62
N PRO A 121 -12.23 -1.93 -37.40
CA PRO A 121 -11.05 -1.09 -37.13
C PRO A 121 -11.38 0.40 -36.89
N GLY A 122 -12.40 0.94 -37.56
CA GLY A 122 -12.89 2.32 -37.37
C GLY A 122 -13.52 2.54 -35.99
N GLY A 123 -14.38 1.63 -35.53
CA GLY A 123 -15.04 1.76 -34.21
C GLY A 123 -14.06 1.61 -33.04
N ARG A 124 -13.00 0.82 -33.20
CA ARG A 124 -11.89 0.78 -32.23
C ARG A 124 -11.14 2.12 -32.13
N ARG A 125 -10.89 2.78 -33.27
CA ARG A 125 -10.23 4.09 -33.31
C ARG A 125 -11.09 5.18 -32.66
N GLU A 126 -12.39 5.14 -32.90
CA GLU A 126 -13.36 6.06 -32.30
C GLU A 126 -13.47 5.87 -30.79
N ALA A 127 -13.50 4.63 -30.31
CA ALA A 127 -13.48 4.32 -28.87
C ALA A 127 -12.21 4.86 -28.17
N VAL A 128 -11.05 4.77 -28.83
CA VAL A 128 -9.79 5.34 -28.31
C VAL A 128 -9.84 6.85 -28.21
N LEU A 129 -10.34 7.53 -29.24
CA LEU A 129 -10.51 8.99 -29.23
C LEU A 129 -11.52 9.43 -28.17
N ARG A 130 -12.64 8.72 -28.04
CA ARG A 130 -13.67 8.99 -27.04
C ARG A 130 -13.14 8.81 -25.62
N ALA A 131 -12.37 7.75 -25.36
CA ALA A 131 -11.70 7.52 -24.09
C ALA A 131 -10.65 8.61 -23.79
N ALA A 132 -9.98 9.18 -24.79
CA ALA A 132 -9.08 10.32 -24.58
C ALA A 132 -9.83 11.59 -24.16
N VAL A 133 -10.95 11.90 -24.81
CA VAL A 133 -11.80 13.07 -24.47
C VAL A 133 -12.40 12.94 -23.08
N LEU A 134 -12.92 11.78 -22.71
CA LEU A 134 -13.50 11.54 -21.38
C LEU A 134 -12.43 11.62 -20.28
N ARG A 135 -11.23 11.10 -20.52
CA ARG A 135 -10.09 11.26 -19.59
C ARG A 135 -9.73 12.72 -19.39
N ASP A 136 -9.73 13.51 -20.46
CA ASP A 136 -9.43 14.94 -20.41
C ASP A 136 -10.49 15.73 -19.61
N ALA A 137 -11.78 15.41 -19.81
CA ALA A 137 -12.89 16.01 -19.08
C ALA A 137 -12.88 15.67 -17.58
N VAL A 138 -12.62 14.41 -17.22
CA VAL A 138 -12.45 13.99 -15.82
C VAL A 138 -11.26 14.72 -15.18
N ARG A 139 -10.14 14.84 -15.91
CA ARG A 139 -8.94 15.54 -15.41
C ARG A 139 -9.21 17.00 -15.11
N ARG A 140 -9.83 17.75 -16.05
CA ARG A 140 -10.18 19.16 -15.85
C ARG A 140 -11.10 19.38 -14.66
N ARG A 141 -12.13 18.53 -14.49
CA ARG A 141 -13.05 18.60 -13.35
C ARG A 141 -12.42 18.22 -12.01
N GLY A 142 -11.41 17.36 -12.02
CA GLY A 142 -10.58 17.07 -10.85
C GLY A 142 -9.76 18.26 -10.39
N TRP A 143 -9.40 19.20 -11.29
CA TRP A 143 -8.62 20.39 -10.96
C TRP A 143 -9.43 21.53 -10.32
N GLU A 144 -10.75 21.57 -10.53
CA GLU A 144 -11.63 22.62 -9.99
C GLU A 144 -12.08 22.36 -8.54
N ARG A 145 -11.80 21.18 -7.99
CA ARG A 145 -12.15 20.82 -6.60
C ARG A 145 -10.93 20.85 -5.69
N GLU A 146 -10.93 21.80 -4.76
CA GLU A 146 -9.99 21.84 -3.63
C GLU A 146 -10.03 20.52 -2.84
N GLY A 147 -8.88 19.88 -2.69
CA GLY A 147 -8.74 18.57 -2.06
C GLY A 147 -8.91 18.64 -0.54
N HIS A 148 -9.98 18.04 -0.02
CA HIS A 148 -10.18 17.84 1.41
C HIS A 148 -9.38 16.61 1.89
N GLY A 149 -8.05 16.75 2.00
CA GLY A 149 -7.21 15.77 2.68
C GLY A 149 -7.11 16.13 4.16
N VAL A 150 -7.99 15.60 5.01
CA VAL A 150 -7.88 15.81 6.45
C VAL A 150 -6.58 15.16 6.95
N VAL A 151 -5.69 15.99 7.44
CA VAL A 151 -4.43 15.60 8.09
C VAL A 151 -4.77 14.94 9.43
N GLY A 152 -4.64 13.62 9.52
CA GLY A 152 -4.69 12.91 10.79
C GLY A 152 -3.30 12.87 11.43
N THR A 153 -3.22 13.09 12.74
CA THR A 153 -2.00 12.86 13.53
C THR A 153 -1.64 11.38 13.53
N VAL A 154 -0.35 11.06 13.41
CA VAL A 154 0.16 9.69 13.52
C VAL A 154 -0.16 9.13 14.93
N PRO A 155 -0.93 8.04 15.04
CA PRO A 155 -1.30 7.49 16.35
C PRO A 155 -0.08 6.90 17.07
N SER A 156 -0.02 7.10 18.39
CA SER A 156 1.00 6.50 19.25
C SER A 156 0.59 5.09 19.71
N LEU A 157 1.53 4.32 20.27
CA LEU A 157 1.19 3.04 20.90
C LEU A 157 0.22 3.21 22.08
N ASP A 158 0.30 4.34 22.79
CA ASP A 158 -0.59 4.67 23.91
C ASP A 158 -2.03 4.95 23.44
N ASP A 159 -2.20 5.35 22.17
CA ASP A 159 -3.53 5.47 21.54
C ASP A 159 -4.01 4.12 21.00
N VAL A 160 -3.11 3.36 20.36
CA VAL A 160 -3.44 2.10 19.66
C VAL A 160 -3.80 0.97 20.62
N VAL A 161 -3.05 0.79 21.71
CA VAL A 161 -3.26 -0.33 22.64
C VAL A 161 -4.65 -0.30 23.29
N PRO A 162 -5.14 0.83 23.83
CA PRO A 162 -6.50 0.91 24.36
C PRO A 162 -7.58 0.69 23.30
N ALA A 163 -7.39 1.22 22.08
CA ALA A 163 -8.35 1.06 20.98
C ALA A 163 -8.49 -0.41 20.54
N LEU A 164 -7.37 -1.13 20.48
CA LEU A 164 -7.35 -2.57 20.21
C LEU A 164 -8.04 -3.37 21.32
N ALA A 165 -7.77 -3.03 22.59
CA ALA A 165 -8.42 -3.68 23.72
C ALA A 165 -9.96 -3.48 23.70
N ALA A 166 -10.43 -2.28 23.36
CA ALA A 166 -11.85 -1.96 23.26
C ALA A 166 -12.58 -2.69 22.12
N THR A 167 -11.85 -3.12 21.08
CA THR A 167 -12.40 -3.79 19.90
C THR A 167 -12.12 -5.28 19.85
N ASP A 168 -11.54 -5.82 20.93
CA ASP A 168 -11.13 -7.21 21.08
C ASP A 168 -10.26 -7.72 19.93
N ALA A 169 -9.33 -6.89 19.48
CA ALA A 169 -8.49 -7.17 18.31
C ALA A 169 -7.00 -7.01 18.63
N ASP A 170 -6.16 -7.74 17.89
CA ASP A 170 -4.72 -7.49 17.82
C ASP A 170 -4.37 -6.74 16.53
N LEU A 171 -3.22 -6.07 16.50
CA LEU A 171 -2.70 -5.40 15.30
C LEU A 171 -1.48 -6.13 14.78
N VAL A 172 -1.41 -6.34 13.47
CA VAL A 172 -0.19 -6.71 12.74
C VAL A 172 0.09 -5.68 11.67
N THR A 173 1.17 -4.94 11.85
CA THR A 173 1.67 -3.96 10.89
C THR A 173 2.88 -4.52 10.17
N TYR A 174 2.74 -4.82 8.89
CA TYR A 174 3.85 -5.22 8.03
C TYR A 174 4.57 -3.99 7.48
N LEU A 175 5.89 -4.07 7.42
CA LEU A 175 6.76 -3.05 6.84
C LEU A 175 7.68 -3.69 5.82
N TRP A 176 7.91 -2.97 4.73
CA TRP A 176 8.86 -3.35 3.69
C TRP A 176 9.93 -2.28 3.56
N SER A 177 11.19 -2.68 3.72
CA SER A 177 12.36 -1.80 3.70
C SER A 177 13.01 -1.68 2.31
N GLY A 178 12.50 -2.40 1.31
CA GLY A 178 13.10 -2.58 0.00
C GLY A 178 13.56 -4.01 -0.24
N ASP A 179 14.30 -4.57 0.71
CA ASP A 179 14.98 -5.86 0.61
C ASP A 179 14.59 -6.85 1.73
N ARG A 180 13.91 -6.38 2.78
CA ARG A 180 13.47 -7.16 3.93
C ARG A 180 12.04 -6.82 4.32
N LEU A 181 11.42 -7.76 5.02
CA LEU A 181 10.11 -7.62 5.64
C LEU A 181 10.23 -7.69 7.17
N THR A 182 9.44 -6.88 7.84
CA THR A 182 9.32 -6.87 9.30
C THR A 182 7.85 -6.72 9.66
N ALA A 183 7.41 -7.40 10.71
CA ALA A 183 6.09 -7.19 11.29
C ALA A 183 6.21 -6.59 12.69
N LEU A 184 5.35 -5.62 12.99
CA LEU A 184 5.04 -5.14 14.32
C LEU A 184 3.72 -5.76 14.76
N VAL A 185 3.74 -6.57 15.81
CA VAL A 185 2.54 -7.16 16.41
C VAL A 185 2.22 -6.45 17.72
N VAL A 186 0.98 -5.98 17.89
CA VAL A 186 0.49 -5.39 19.13
C VAL A 186 -0.68 -6.22 19.66
N SER A 187 -0.43 -6.95 20.74
CA SER A 187 -1.42 -7.80 21.43
C SER A 187 -1.43 -7.52 22.94
N GLY A 188 -1.62 -6.23 23.26
CA GLY A 188 -1.41 -5.63 24.59
C GLY A 188 0.05 -5.25 24.85
N ARG A 189 1.02 -5.96 24.26
CA ARG A 189 2.43 -5.53 24.15
C ARG A 189 2.85 -5.52 22.69
N ALA A 190 3.82 -4.67 22.38
CA ALA A 190 4.35 -4.51 21.04
C ALA A 190 5.61 -5.38 20.83
N HIS A 191 5.63 -6.13 19.73
CA HIS A 191 6.71 -7.06 19.36
C HIS A 191 7.12 -6.84 17.92
N LEU A 192 8.42 -6.78 17.66
CA LEU A 192 8.98 -6.76 16.31
C LEU A 192 9.40 -8.17 15.89
N VAL A 193 9.01 -8.58 14.69
CA VAL A 193 9.31 -9.87 14.09
C VAL A 193 10.02 -9.63 12.76
N ASP A 194 11.28 -10.09 12.65
CA ASP A 194 11.99 -10.13 11.37
C ASP A 194 11.44 -11.28 10.53
N LEU A 195 10.82 -10.97 9.40
CA LEU A 195 10.27 -11.95 8.46
C LEU A 195 11.30 -12.35 7.39
N GLY A 196 12.49 -11.74 7.43
CA GLY A 196 13.60 -12.07 6.55
C GLY A 196 13.57 -11.32 5.21
N PRO A 197 14.27 -11.87 4.19
CA PRO A 197 14.45 -11.21 2.91
C PRO A 197 13.16 -11.15 2.08
N TRP A 198 13.02 -10.10 1.28
CA TRP A 198 11.89 -9.87 0.38
C TRP A 198 11.85 -10.84 -0.82
N ALA A 199 13.02 -11.24 -1.33
CA ALA A 199 13.11 -11.97 -2.60
C ALA A 199 12.29 -13.28 -2.64
N PRO A 200 12.30 -14.15 -1.60
CA PRO A 200 11.45 -15.34 -1.58
C PRO A 200 9.96 -15.02 -1.58
N VAL A 201 9.53 -13.99 -0.85
CA VAL A 201 8.11 -13.58 -0.81
C VAL A 201 7.68 -13.02 -2.17
N ARG A 202 8.51 -12.20 -2.80
CA ARG A 202 8.26 -11.72 -4.17
C ARG A 202 8.04 -12.87 -5.13
N ALA A 203 8.89 -13.89 -5.12
CA ALA A 203 8.75 -15.06 -5.99
C ALA A 203 7.44 -15.82 -5.75
N LEU A 204 6.92 -15.84 -4.51
CA LEU A 204 5.62 -16.43 -4.19
C LEU A 204 4.44 -15.55 -4.63
N LEU A 205 4.61 -14.23 -4.68
CA LEU A 205 3.59 -13.31 -5.19
C LEU A 205 3.57 -13.25 -6.73
N ASP A 206 4.73 -13.47 -7.36
CA ASP A 206 4.86 -13.54 -8.80
C ASP A 206 4.02 -14.72 -9.34
N GLY A 207 2.99 -14.39 -10.11
CA GLY A 207 2.04 -15.36 -10.67
C GLY A 207 0.86 -15.73 -9.75
N LEU A 208 0.82 -15.27 -8.49
CA LEU A 208 -0.29 -15.58 -7.58
C LEU A 208 -1.65 -15.14 -8.14
N LEU A 209 -1.71 -13.96 -8.77
CA LEU A 209 -2.95 -13.47 -9.39
C LEU A 209 -3.42 -14.39 -10.53
N ALA A 210 -2.48 -14.90 -11.33
CA ALA A 210 -2.80 -15.82 -12.42
C ALA A 210 -3.28 -17.18 -11.88
N ASP A 211 -2.71 -17.65 -10.77
CA ASP A 211 -3.14 -18.88 -10.10
C ASP A 211 -4.56 -18.71 -9.51
N LEU A 212 -4.86 -17.54 -8.92
CA LEU A 212 -6.21 -17.18 -8.45
C LEU A 212 -7.22 -17.10 -9.61
N ASP A 213 -6.84 -16.47 -10.72
CA ASP A 213 -7.68 -16.36 -11.92
C ASP A 213 -7.98 -17.75 -12.51
N ALA A 214 -6.97 -18.64 -12.56
CA ALA A 214 -7.12 -20.00 -13.03
C ALA A 214 -8.01 -20.83 -12.07
N ALA A 215 -7.87 -20.65 -10.75
CA ALA A 215 -8.70 -21.33 -9.76
C ALA A 215 -10.17 -20.89 -9.81
N GLY A 216 -10.43 -19.66 -10.25
CA GLY A 216 -11.77 -19.12 -10.46
C GLY A 216 -12.40 -19.46 -11.83
N ALA A 217 -11.66 -20.11 -12.73
CA ALA A 217 -12.12 -20.43 -14.07
C ALA A 217 -12.96 -21.72 -14.12
N ASP A 218 -13.85 -21.82 -15.11
CA ASP A 218 -14.62 -23.04 -15.38
C ASP A 218 -13.71 -24.06 -16.10
N LEU A 219 -13.09 -24.95 -15.32
CA LEU A 219 -12.13 -25.95 -15.79
C LEU A 219 -12.69 -27.37 -15.63
N PRO A 220 -12.32 -28.31 -16.51
CA PRO A 220 -12.60 -29.73 -16.29
C PRO A 220 -12.03 -30.21 -14.94
N ALA A 221 -12.78 -31.04 -14.22
CA ALA A 221 -12.45 -31.44 -12.85
C ALA A 221 -10.99 -31.91 -12.62
N PRO A 222 -10.35 -32.70 -13.51
CA PRO A 222 -8.95 -33.09 -13.33
C PRO A 222 -7.99 -31.90 -13.34
N LEU A 223 -8.25 -30.90 -14.19
CA LEU A 223 -7.43 -29.70 -14.30
C LEU A 223 -7.71 -28.74 -13.13
N ALA A 224 -8.98 -28.61 -12.73
CA ALA A 224 -9.36 -27.82 -11.55
C ALA A 224 -8.65 -28.32 -10.28
N ALA A 225 -8.56 -29.63 -10.07
CA ALA A 225 -7.87 -30.21 -8.92
C ALA A 225 -6.37 -29.89 -8.90
N VAL A 226 -5.71 -29.92 -10.06
CA VAL A 226 -4.28 -29.57 -10.18
C VAL A 226 -4.04 -28.10 -9.86
N VAL A 227 -4.88 -27.21 -10.42
CA VAL A 227 -4.79 -25.76 -10.16
C VAL A 227 -5.04 -25.45 -8.68
N ALA A 228 -6.07 -26.05 -8.09
CA ALA A 228 -6.37 -25.89 -6.66
C ALA A 228 -5.21 -26.35 -5.76
N GLY A 229 -4.60 -27.50 -6.06
CA GLY A 229 -3.44 -28.00 -5.31
C GLY A 229 -2.21 -27.10 -5.41
N ALA A 230 -1.92 -26.56 -6.59
CA ALA A 230 -0.80 -25.63 -6.80
C ALA A 230 -1.03 -24.28 -6.07
N LEU A 231 -2.25 -23.76 -6.11
CA LEU A 231 -2.63 -22.56 -5.36
C LEU A 231 -2.53 -22.78 -3.86
N ASP A 232 -3.04 -23.91 -3.35
CA ASP A 232 -2.97 -24.27 -1.93
C ASP A 232 -1.51 -24.35 -1.45
N GLU A 233 -0.63 -25.03 -2.19
CA GLU A 233 0.79 -25.10 -1.86
C GLU A 233 1.43 -23.70 -1.80
N ARG A 234 1.12 -22.82 -2.76
CA ARG A 234 1.63 -21.45 -2.76
C ARG A 234 1.11 -20.65 -1.55
N LEU A 235 -0.17 -20.79 -1.20
CA LEU A 235 -0.78 -20.12 -0.04
C LEU A 235 -0.17 -20.62 1.27
N THR A 236 0.04 -21.94 1.43
CA THR A 236 0.75 -22.51 2.58
C THR A 236 2.16 -21.93 2.71
N ARG A 237 2.88 -21.79 1.59
CA ARG A 237 4.23 -21.19 1.59
C ARG A 237 4.22 -19.70 1.92
N LEU A 238 3.19 -18.95 1.49
CA LEU A 238 3.00 -17.56 1.90
C LEU A 238 2.67 -17.44 3.39
N ASP A 239 1.76 -18.28 3.90
CA ASP A 239 1.40 -18.31 5.32
C ASP A 239 2.62 -18.66 6.19
N ALA A 240 3.48 -19.57 5.74
CA ALA A 240 4.70 -19.94 6.46
C ALA A 240 5.68 -18.76 6.65
N VAL A 241 5.71 -17.80 5.72
CA VAL A 241 6.61 -16.65 5.78
C VAL A 241 5.94 -15.41 6.38
N LEU A 242 4.64 -15.20 6.14
CA LEU A 242 3.92 -14.01 6.58
C LEU A 242 3.08 -14.23 7.84
N GLY A 243 2.37 -15.35 7.93
CA GLY A 243 1.42 -15.65 9.00
C GLY A 243 2.05 -16.37 10.19
N LEU A 244 2.63 -17.55 9.99
CA LEU A 244 3.15 -18.40 11.08
C LEU A 244 4.11 -17.67 12.04
N PRO A 245 5.03 -16.78 11.58
CA PRO A 245 5.94 -16.08 12.49
C PRO A 245 5.23 -15.15 13.49
N VAL A 246 4.07 -14.60 13.12
CA VAL A 246 3.27 -13.69 13.96
C VAL A 246 2.16 -14.41 14.72
N ALA A 247 1.72 -15.59 14.27
CA ALA A 247 0.58 -16.34 14.83
C ALA A 247 0.68 -16.52 16.36
N ARG A 248 1.86 -16.89 16.88
CA ARG A 248 2.09 -17.10 18.32
C ARG A 248 1.99 -15.85 19.19
N LEU A 249 2.00 -14.67 18.57
CA LEU A 249 1.90 -13.37 19.25
C LEU A 249 0.48 -12.85 19.25
N LEU A 250 -0.40 -13.40 18.40
CA LEU A 250 -1.83 -13.11 18.40
C LEU A 250 -2.50 -13.82 19.59
N ARG A 251 -3.32 -13.07 20.30
CA ARG A 251 -4.02 -13.47 21.53
C ARG A 251 -5.53 -13.37 21.38
N ARG A 252 -6.02 -12.57 20.45
CA ARG A 252 -7.45 -12.40 20.15
C ARG A 252 -7.81 -13.13 18.87
N ASP A 253 -9.09 -13.38 18.68
CA ASP A 253 -9.57 -14.02 17.46
C ASP A 253 -9.48 -13.05 16.28
N ARG A 254 -9.75 -11.76 16.52
CA ARG A 254 -9.72 -10.71 15.51
C ARG A 254 -8.34 -10.09 15.33
N ALA A 255 -7.90 -9.93 14.08
CA ALA A 255 -6.65 -9.24 13.74
C ALA A 255 -6.90 -8.08 12.77
N VAL A 256 -6.34 -6.91 13.07
CA VAL A 256 -6.26 -5.77 12.17
C VAL A 256 -4.91 -5.81 11.47
N LEU A 257 -4.92 -5.81 10.14
CA LEU A 257 -3.70 -5.83 9.34
C LEU A 257 -3.45 -4.45 8.75
N THR A 258 -2.22 -3.95 8.85
CA THR A 258 -1.75 -2.84 8.01
C THR A 258 -0.58 -3.31 7.17
N VAL A 259 -0.70 -3.17 5.85
CA VAL A 259 0.19 -3.82 4.89
C VAL A 259 0.79 -2.79 3.94
N PRO A 260 2.08 -2.90 3.60
CA PRO A 260 2.69 -2.03 2.60
C PRO A 260 2.16 -2.41 1.21
N GLY A 261 2.22 -1.49 0.25
CA GLY A 261 1.77 -1.76 -1.12
C GLY A 261 2.44 -2.97 -1.78
N ALA A 262 3.66 -3.32 -1.36
CA ALA A 262 4.36 -4.52 -1.80
C ALA A 262 3.61 -5.84 -1.47
N LEU A 263 2.76 -5.83 -0.43
CA LEU A 263 1.93 -6.97 -0.02
C LEU A 263 0.45 -6.80 -0.37
N ALA A 264 0.09 -5.82 -1.19
CA ALA A 264 -1.31 -5.54 -1.51
C ALA A 264 -2.01 -6.68 -2.28
N GLY A 265 -1.23 -7.53 -2.98
CA GLY A 265 -1.74 -8.67 -3.73
C GLY A 265 -1.94 -9.95 -2.91
N VAL A 266 -1.69 -9.92 -1.59
CA VAL A 266 -1.85 -11.09 -0.72
C VAL A 266 -3.34 -11.29 -0.36
N PRO A 267 -3.93 -12.47 -0.61
CA PRO A 267 -5.26 -12.82 -0.13
C PRO A 267 -5.17 -13.25 1.34
N TRP A 268 -5.15 -12.27 2.25
CA TRP A 268 -4.89 -12.51 3.68
C TRP A 268 -5.86 -13.49 4.32
N ASP A 269 -7.14 -13.42 3.96
CA ASP A 269 -8.20 -14.32 4.41
C ASP A 269 -8.04 -15.77 3.92
N ALA A 270 -7.27 -15.99 2.85
CA ALA A 270 -6.95 -17.31 2.34
C ALA A 270 -5.76 -17.96 3.06
N LEU A 271 -4.98 -17.21 3.84
CA LEU A 271 -3.86 -17.73 4.63
C LEU A 271 -4.37 -18.38 5.92
N ASP A 272 -3.92 -19.59 6.24
CA ASP A 272 -4.40 -20.36 7.39
C ASP A 272 -4.29 -19.62 8.73
N THR A 273 -3.24 -18.80 8.92
CA THR A 273 -3.07 -18.00 10.14
C THR A 273 -4.20 -16.99 10.36
N PHE A 274 -4.76 -16.42 9.27
CA PHE A 274 -5.73 -15.34 9.30
C PHE A 274 -7.14 -15.77 8.88
N ARG A 275 -7.31 -16.99 8.37
CA ARG A 275 -8.61 -17.51 7.93
C ARG A 275 -9.60 -17.54 9.10
N GLY A 276 -10.74 -16.86 8.93
CA GLY A 276 -11.82 -16.82 9.92
C GLY A 276 -11.59 -15.87 11.11
N ARG A 277 -10.58 -15.00 11.02
CA ARG A 277 -10.25 -13.95 12.00
C ARG A 277 -10.81 -12.58 11.64
#